data_AF-A0A1I0FGX1-F1
#
_entry.id   AF-A0A1I0FGX1-F1
#
_cell.length_a   1.000
_cell.length_b   1.000
_cell.length_c   1.000
_cell.angle_alpha   90.00
_cell.angle_beta   90.00
_cell.angle_gamma   90.00
#
_symmetry.space_group_name_H-M   'P 1'
#
loop_
_entity.id
_entity.type
_entity.pdbx_description
1 polymer ?
#
loop_
_entity_poly.entity_id
_entity_poly.type
_entity_poly.pdbx_seq_one_letter_code
_entity_poly.pdbx_strand_id
1 'polypeptide(L)'
;MKELFHSVVLFLTCFVLVACAADNEDSTKDPQELTEIESQEVMNRMDMEGIMEQLDYRAYDFDVLYEDSEFEGEIEDDDGLIEAEFYHPFDDVNVRGSDAVDAIFPVLQKLELTPEMTDEEAVEASIAAFHLPENYLKASLEVVFNDGTEKEYEIKK
;
A
#
# COMPACT_ATOMS: atom_id res chain seq x y z
N MET A 1 -4.49 29.32 -2.10
CA MET A 1 -5.36 30.06 -1.16
C MET A 1 -5.41 29.24 0.12
N LYS A 2 -5.28 29.89 1.26
CA LYS A 2 -5.02 29.30 2.58
C LYS A 2 -6.32 29.34 3.39
N GLU A 3 -6.81 28.21 3.85
CA GLU A 3 -7.87 28.12 4.85
C GLU A 3 -7.35 27.16 5.94
N LEU A 4 -6.56 27.56 6.95
CA LEU A 4 -6.87 28.32 8.17
C LEU A 4 -8.08 27.81 8.98
N PHE A 5 -7.74 26.96 9.96
CA PHE A 5 -8.17 26.96 11.37
C PHE A 5 -9.66 27.02 11.70
N HIS A 6 -10.19 25.97 12.35
CA HIS A 6 -11.14 25.97 13.49
C HIS A 6 -11.10 24.56 14.09
N SER A 7 -11.19 24.23 15.38
CA SER A 7 -11.28 24.97 16.62
C SER A 7 -11.10 23.93 17.74
N VAL A 8 -10.15 24.20 18.64
CA VAL A 8 -10.13 23.84 20.06
C VAL A 8 -11.42 23.20 20.59
N VAL A 9 -11.35 21.94 21.05
CA VAL A 9 -12.20 21.43 22.14
C VAL A 9 -11.34 20.67 23.15
N LEU A 10 -11.15 21.37 24.27
CA LEU A 10 -10.77 20.96 25.61
C LEU A 10 -11.57 19.75 26.13
N PHE A 11 -10.90 18.65 26.48
CA PHE A 11 -11.34 17.71 27.54
C PHE A 11 -10.08 17.03 28.11
N LEU A 12 -9.43 17.66 29.10
CA LEU A 12 -9.62 17.41 30.53
C LEU A 12 -9.28 15.96 30.93
N THR A 13 -8.03 15.82 31.37
CA THR A 13 -7.45 14.83 32.30
C THR A 13 -8.40 13.98 33.13
N CYS A 14 -8.14 12.67 33.16
CA CYS A 14 -8.24 11.84 34.36
C CYS A 14 -7.03 10.89 34.44
N PHE A 15 -6.04 11.27 35.26
CA PHE A 15 -5.10 10.33 35.85
C PHE A 15 -5.86 9.45 36.85
N VAL A 16 -5.83 8.13 36.67
CA VAL A 16 -6.02 7.22 37.80
C VAL A 16 -5.01 6.08 37.67
N LEU A 17 -3.88 6.21 38.36
CA LEU A 17 -3.03 5.08 38.70
C LEU A 17 -3.70 4.38 39.89
N VAL A 18 -4.37 3.26 39.64
CA VAL A 18 -4.73 2.31 40.70
C VAL A 18 -3.54 1.37 40.88
N ALA A 19 -2.76 1.63 41.93
CA ALA A 19 -1.83 0.68 42.49
C ALA A 19 -2.59 -0.19 43.51
N CYS A 20 -2.75 -1.47 43.20
CA CYS A 20 -3.01 -2.48 44.23
C CYS A 20 -1.80 -3.41 44.31
N ALA A 21 -1.15 -3.37 45.46
CA ALA A 21 -0.16 -4.32 45.90
C ALA A 21 -0.78 -5.19 47.01
N ALA A 22 -0.26 -6.43 47.08
CA ALA A 22 -0.45 -7.48 48.08
C ALA A 22 -1.72 -8.34 47.94
N ASP A 23 -1.71 -9.66 48.12
CA ASP A 23 -0.68 -10.72 48.11
C ASP A 23 -1.47 -12.04 48.34
N ASN A 24 -1.02 -13.13 47.73
CA ASN A 24 -1.17 -14.54 48.17
C ASN A 24 -2.44 -15.39 47.87
N GLU A 25 -2.10 -16.61 47.42
CA GLU A 25 -2.77 -17.93 47.55
C GLU A 25 -3.63 -18.46 46.38
N ASP A 26 -2.91 -19.15 45.47
CA ASP A 26 -3.10 -20.53 45.01
C ASP A 26 -4.53 -21.05 44.74
N SER A 27 -4.83 -21.28 43.47
CA SER A 27 -5.54 -22.49 43.03
C SER A 27 -5.30 -22.75 41.54
N THR A 28 -4.39 -23.69 41.27
CA THR A 28 -4.48 -24.77 40.27
C THR A 28 -5.01 -24.44 38.86
N LYS A 29 -4.11 -24.43 37.86
CA LYS A 29 -4.13 -25.29 36.64
C LYS A 29 -3.10 -24.78 35.62
N ASP A 30 -2.21 -25.66 35.20
CA ASP A 30 -1.44 -25.59 33.96
C ASP A 30 -1.45 -27.02 33.37
N PRO A 31 -1.31 -27.29 32.05
CA PRO A 31 -1.16 -26.37 30.93
C PRO A 31 -2.12 -26.64 29.76
N GLN A 32 -2.58 -25.59 29.09
CA GLN A 32 -3.07 -25.69 27.72
C GLN A 32 -2.30 -24.69 26.87
N GLU A 33 -1.19 -25.21 26.31
CA GLU A 33 -0.78 -25.04 24.92
C GLU A 33 -1.67 -24.07 24.14
N LEU A 34 -1.35 -22.78 24.23
CA LEU A 34 -1.75 -21.84 23.20
C LEU A 34 -0.72 -22.03 22.10
N THR A 35 -1.12 -22.77 21.08
CA THR A 35 -0.49 -22.81 19.78
C THR A 35 0.04 -21.42 19.45
N GLU A 36 1.35 -21.38 19.21
CA GLU A 36 2.05 -20.28 18.58
C GLU A 36 1.25 -19.89 17.33
N ILE A 37 0.43 -18.85 17.46
CA ILE A 37 -0.02 -18.11 16.30
C ILE A 37 1.27 -17.45 15.84
N GLU A 38 1.86 -18.03 14.80
CA GLU A 38 2.88 -17.41 13.97
C GLU A 38 2.34 -16.02 13.64
N SER A 39 2.80 -15.04 14.43
CA SER A 39 2.58 -13.64 14.14
C SER A 39 3.20 -13.45 12.77
N GLN A 40 2.36 -13.24 11.76
CA GLN A 40 2.80 -12.63 10.51
C GLN A 40 3.79 -11.54 10.90
N GLU A 41 4.98 -11.58 10.32
CA GLU A 41 5.95 -10.51 10.50
C GLU A 41 5.28 -9.24 10.00
N VAL A 42 4.69 -8.49 10.94
CA VAL A 42 4.33 -7.10 10.72
C VAL A 42 5.68 -6.44 10.52
N MET A 43 6.07 -6.22 9.27
CA MET A 43 7.17 -5.33 8.96
C MET A 43 6.92 -4.05 9.75
N ASN A 44 7.91 -3.68 10.55
CA ASN A 44 7.74 -2.60 11.49
C ASN A 44 7.54 -1.33 10.65
N ARG A 45 6.79 -0.35 11.16
CA ARG A 45 6.65 0.98 10.54
C ARG A 45 8.00 1.67 10.27
N MET A 46 9.07 1.14 10.88
CA MET A 46 10.48 1.52 10.74
C MET A 46 11.16 0.95 9.48
N ASP A 47 10.60 -0.08 8.83
CA ASP A 47 11.16 -0.75 7.64
C ASP A 47 10.60 -0.20 6.31
N MET A 48 9.49 0.56 6.37
CA MET A 48 8.87 1.21 5.20
C MET A 48 9.21 2.69 5.08
N GLU A 49 9.87 3.29 6.07
CA GLU A 49 10.26 4.70 6.03
C GLU A 49 11.27 4.95 4.90
N GLY A 50 10.93 5.80 3.94
CA GLY A 50 11.78 6.14 2.80
C GLY A 50 11.89 5.06 1.72
N ILE A 51 11.07 4.00 1.74
CA ILE A 51 11.07 3.00 0.67
C ILE A 51 10.68 3.63 -0.68
N MET A 52 9.68 4.52 -0.67
CA MET A 52 9.22 5.26 -1.85
C MET A 52 10.26 6.27 -2.37
N GLU A 53 11.22 6.71 -1.55
CA GLU A 53 12.33 7.57 -2.00
C GLU A 53 13.28 6.85 -3.00
N GLN A 54 13.16 5.53 -3.14
CA GLN A 54 13.90 4.73 -4.11
C GLN A 54 13.24 4.69 -5.50
N LEU A 55 12.01 5.18 -5.63
CA LEU A 55 11.28 5.27 -6.89
C LEU A 55 11.33 6.72 -7.39
N ASP A 56 11.14 6.91 -8.70
CA ASP A 56 11.11 8.24 -9.33
C ASP A 56 9.72 8.92 -9.24
N TYR A 57 8.77 8.26 -8.57
CA TYR A 57 7.40 8.69 -8.37
C TYR A 57 6.93 8.38 -6.94
N ARG A 58 5.99 9.20 -6.46
CA ARG A 58 5.37 9.09 -5.13
C ARG A 58 4.01 8.41 -5.14
N ALA A 59 3.39 8.29 -6.31
CA ALA A 59 2.18 7.51 -6.50
C ALA A 59 2.23 6.79 -7.85
N TYR A 60 1.79 5.54 -7.84
CA TYR A 60 1.61 4.68 -8.99
C TYR A 60 0.30 3.93 -8.79
N ASP A 61 -0.66 4.11 -9.70
CA ASP A 61 -1.95 3.44 -9.69
C ASP A 61 -2.20 2.85 -11.09
N PHE A 62 -2.29 1.53 -11.19
CA PHE A 62 -2.45 0.83 -12.45
C PHE A 62 -3.62 -0.15 -12.44
N ASP A 63 -4.64 0.19 -13.22
CA ASP A 63 -5.84 -0.61 -13.44
C ASP A 63 -5.84 -1.25 -14.82
N VAL A 64 -6.17 -2.54 -14.89
CA VAL A 64 -6.37 -3.25 -16.16
C VAL A 64 -7.67 -4.06 -16.12
N LEU A 65 -8.66 -3.58 -16.87
CA LEU A 65 -9.98 -4.19 -16.98
C LEU A 65 -10.00 -5.28 -18.06
N TYR A 66 -10.46 -6.46 -17.69
CA TYR A 66 -10.77 -7.58 -18.58
C TYR A 66 -12.29 -7.83 -18.64
N GLU A 67 -12.74 -8.82 -19.42
CA GLU A 67 -14.19 -9.13 -19.53
C GLU A 67 -14.84 -9.53 -18.19
N ASP A 68 -14.14 -10.33 -17.39
CA ASP A 68 -14.68 -10.94 -16.16
C ASP A 68 -13.88 -10.59 -14.89
N SER A 69 -12.83 -9.79 -15.02
CA SER A 69 -11.90 -9.48 -13.92
C SER A 69 -11.20 -8.13 -14.13
N GLU A 70 -10.52 -7.66 -13.10
CA GLU A 70 -9.71 -6.45 -13.10
C GLU A 70 -8.38 -6.76 -12.43
N PHE A 71 -7.30 -6.15 -12.89
CA PHE A 71 -6.04 -6.08 -12.16
C PHE A 71 -5.92 -4.69 -11.57
N GLU A 72 -5.41 -4.58 -10.35
CA GLU A 72 -5.17 -3.32 -9.65
C GLU A 72 -3.80 -3.41 -8.95
N GLY A 73 -2.95 -2.43 -9.19
CA GLY A 73 -1.65 -2.29 -8.54
C GLY A 73 -1.42 -0.84 -8.15
N GLU A 74 -1.64 -0.55 -6.87
CA GLU A 74 -1.57 0.80 -6.30
C GLU A 74 -0.49 0.87 -5.21
N ILE A 75 0.32 1.92 -5.25
CA ILE A 75 1.18 2.34 -4.14
C ILE A 75 1.35 3.86 -4.15
N GLU A 76 1.07 4.49 -3.01
CA GLU A 76 1.14 5.94 -2.81
C GLU A 76 1.83 6.28 -1.48
N ASP A 77 2.62 7.36 -1.48
CA ASP A 77 3.11 8.04 -0.28
C ASP A 77 2.28 9.31 -0.01
N ASP A 78 1.33 9.20 0.93
CA ASP A 78 0.54 10.32 1.46
C ASP A 78 1.19 10.89 2.73
N ASP A 79 2.04 11.91 2.55
CA ASP A 79 2.70 12.64 3.64
C ASP A 79 3.44 11.71 4.65
N GLY A 80 4.12 10.67 4.14
CA GLY A 80 4.87 9.69 4.92
C GLY A 80 4.03 8.49 5.40
N LEU A 81 2.77 8.40 4.97
CA LEU A 81 1.94 7.21 5.09
C LEU A 81 1.90 6.50 3.74
N ILE A 82 2.43 5.28 3.70
CA ILE A 82 2.37 4.47 2.50
C ILE A 82 1.07 3.68 2.48
N GLU A 83 0.26 3.91 1.45
CA GLU A 83 -0.94 3.15 1.13
C GLU A 83 -0.64 2.27 -0.09
N ALA A 84 -1.17 1.05 -0.09
CA ALA A 84 -0.95 0.11 -1.20
C ALA A 84 -2.07 -0.93 -1.27
N GLU A 85 -2.52 -1.22 -2.48
CA GLU A 85 -3.48 -2.27 -2.81
C GLU A 85 -2.96 -3.08 -4.00
N PHE A 86 -3.08 -4.42 -3.92
CA PHE A 86 -2.67 -5.30 -5.01
C PHE A 86 -3.68 -6.42 -5.24
N TYR A 87 -4.34 -6.38 -6.39
CA TYR A 87 -5.24 -7.42 -6.88
C TYR A 87 -4.73 -7.97 -8.21
N HIS A 88 -4.31 -9.24 -8.20
CA HIS A 88 -3.84 -9.95 -9.40
C HIS A 88 -4.74 -11.16 -9.71
N PRO A 89 -5.72 -11.02 -10.62
CA PRO A 89 -6.77 -12.04 -10.83
C PRO A 89 -6.23 -13.34 -11.44
N PHE A 90 -5.06 -13.31 -12.08
CA PHE A 90 -4.46 -14.50 -12.71
C PHE A 90 -3.60 -15.33 -11.76
N ASP A 91 -3.22 -14.75 -10.61
CA ASP A 91 -2.40 -15.40 -9.58
C ASP A 91 -3.15 -15.57 -8.25
N ASP A 92 -4.44 -15.22 -8.22
CA ASP A 92 -5.32 -15.26 -7.04
C ASP A 92 -4.77 -14.48 -5.83
N VAL A 93 -4.12 -13.34 -6.11
CA VAL A 93 -3.58 -12.44 -5.09
C VAL A 93 -4.56 -11.30 -4.83
N ASN A 94 -4.87 -11.06 -3.56
CA ASN A 94 -5.64 -9.92 -3.09
C ASN A 94 -5.10 -9.51 -1.71
N VAL A 95 -4.23 -8.50 -1.69
CA VAL A 95 -3.52 -8.05 -0.49
C VAL A 95 -3.48 -6.52 -0.42
N ARG A 96 -3.26 -5.99 0.78
CA ARG A 96 -3.24 -4.54 1.07
C ARG A 96 -2.18 -4.20 2.10
N GLY A 97 -1.81 -2.93 2.19
CA GLY A 97 -0.81 -2.46 3.15
C GLY A 97 0.56 -3.07 2.90
N SER A 98 1.25 -3.52 3.94
CA SER A 98 2.62 -4.07 3.83
C SER A 98 2.72 -5.21 2.82
N ASP A 99 1.75 -6.11 2.79
CA ASP A 99 1.77 -7.27 1.89
C ASP A 99 1.65 -6.84 0.41
N ALA A 100 0.92 -5.74 0.15
CA ALA A 100 0.85 -5.13 -1.18
C ALA A 100 2.15 -4.40 -1.54
N VAL A 101 2.75 -3.67 -0.60
CA VAL A 101 4.07 -3.06 -0.80
C VAL A 101 5.11 -4.11 -1.16
N ASP A 102 5.16 -5.23 -0.44
CA ASP A 102 6.10 -6.33 -0.69
C ASP A 102 5.89 -6.97 -2.08
N ALA A 103 4.65 -7.01 -2.56
CA ALA A 103 4.32 -7.55 -3.88
C ALA A 103 4.67 -6.57 -5.02
N ILE A 104 4.33 -5.29 -4.85
CA ILE A 104 4.41 -4.27 -5.90
C ILE A 104 5.82 -3.68 -6.02
N PHE A 105 6.42 -3.29 -4.89
CA PHE A 105 7.65 -2.50 -4.88
C PHE A 105 8.81 -3.12 -5.69
N PRO A 106 9.08 -4.45 -5.63
CA PRO A 106 10.16 -5.05 -6.42
C PRO A 106 9.93 -5.03 -7.94
N VAL A 107 8.66 -4.93 -8.38
CA VAL A 107 8.29 -4.73 -9.79
C VAL A 107 8.61 -3.30 -10.19
N LEU A 108 8.16 -2.35 -9.37
CA LEU A 108 8.31 -0.92 -9.60
C LEU A 108 9.77 -0.43 -9.59
N GLN A 109 10.63 -1.03 -8.76
CA GLN A 109 12.07 -0.75 -8.78
C GLN A 109 12.76 -1.02 -10.13
N LYS A 110 12.14 -1.85 -10.98
CA LYS A 110 12.68 -2.21 -12.31
C LYS A 110 11.90 -1.53 -13.43
N LEU A 111 10.77 -0.91 -13.11
CA LEU A 111 9.90 -0.26 -14.07
C LEU A 111 10.38 1.18 -14.26
N GLU A 112 10.91 1.47 -15.44
CA GLU A 112 11.30 2.82 -15.82
C GLU A 112 10.10 3.53 -16.45
N LEU A 113 9.61 4.61 -15.82
CA LEU A 113 8.57 5.49 -16.34
C LEU A 113 9.09 6.91 -16.40
N THR A 114 8.75 7.65 -17.45
CA THR A 114 9.04 9.08 -17.53
C THR A 114 7.84 9.87 -18.03
N PRO A 115 7.71 11.17 -17.64
CA PRO A 115 6.61 12.01 -18.09
C PRO A 115 6.49 12.20 -19.61
N GLU A 116 7.56 11.91 -20.36
CA GLU A 116 7.63 12.06 -21.81
C GLU A 116 7.12 10.84 -22.59
N MET A 117 6.92 9.70 -21.92
CA MET A 117 6.35 8.51 -22.54
C MET A 117 4.97 8.79 -23.11
N THR A 118 4.62 8.11 -24.20
CA THR A 118 3.24 8.07 -24.68
C THR A 118 2.38 7.15 -23.82
N ASP A 119 1.06 7.26 -23.97
CA ASP A 119 0.10 6.37 -23.31
C ASP A 119 0.42 4.91 -23.62
N GLU A 120 0.73 4.59 -24.88
CA GLU A 120 1.14 3.26 -25.29
C GLU A 120 2.42 2.78 -24.61
N GLU A 121 3.46 3.60 -24.59
CA GLU A 121 4.75 3.23 -24.00
C GLU A 121 4.64 2.94 -22.49
N ALA A 122 3.96 3.82 -21.75
CA ALA A 122 3.83 3.70 -20.29
C ALA A 122 2.94 2.52 -19.88
N VAL A 123 1.81 2.34 -20.57
CA VAL A 123 0.89 1.23 -20.31
C VAL A 123 1.51 -0.11 -20.72
N GLU A 124 2.14 -0.21 -21.90
CA GLU A 124 2.79 -1.46 -22.32
C GLU A 124 3.94 -1.86 -21.40
N ALA A 125 4.73 -0.89 -20.92
CA ALA A 125 5.77 -1.15 -19.92
C ALA A 125 5.18 -1.73 -18.62
N SER A 126 4.06 -1.18 -18.15
CA SER A 126 3.36 -1.66 -16.94
C SER A 126 2.74 -3.05 -17.14
N ILE A 127 2.04 -3.28 -18.26
CA ILE A 127 1.53 -4.61 -18.64
C ILE A 127 2.65 -5.65 -18.63
N ALA A 128 3.81 -5.33 -19.22
CA ALA A 128 4.94 -6.23 -19.29
C ALA A 128 5.56 -6.49 -17.91
N ALA A 129 5.69 -5.46 -17.06
CA ALA A 129 6.29 -5.58 -15.73
C ALA A 129 5.49 -6.51 -14.80
N PHE A 130 4.16 -6.44 -14.87
CA PHE A 130 3.25 -7.32 -14.13
C PHE A 130 2.90 -8.63 -14.85
N HIS A 131 3.47 -8.88 -16.05
CA HIS A 131 3.18 -10.06 -16.87
C HIS A 131 1.68 -10.25 -17.19
N LEU A 132 0.97 -9.16 -17.42
CA LEU A 132 -0.47 -9.17 -17.63
C LEU A 132 -0.85 -9.60 -19.06
N PRO A 133 -1.95 -10.36 -19.24
CA PRO A 133 -2.46 -10.68 -20.57
C PRO A 133 -2.87 -9.43 -21.37
N GLU A 134 -2.55 -9.42 -22.67
CA GLU A 134 -2.84 -8.27 -23.54
C GLU A 134 -4.30 -8.17 -24.01
N ASN A 135 -5.15 -9.14 -23.68
CA ASN A 135 -6.58 -9.18 -24.06
C ASN A 135 -7.48 -8.37 -23.12
N TYR A 136 -6.96 -7.28 -22.55
CA TYR A 136 -7.71 -6.34 -21.74
C TYR A 136 -8.65 -5.48 -22.60
N LEU A 137 -9.71 -4.96 -21.98
CA LEU A 137 -10.65 -3.99 -22.56
C LEU A 137 -10.15 -2.56 -22.37
N LYS A 138 -9.58 -2.28 -21.20
CA LYS A 138 -9.01 -0.97 -20.84
C LYS A 138 -7.80 -1.18 -19.94
N ALA A 139 -6.78 -0.35 -20.11
CA ALA A 139 -5.71 -0.17 -19.14
C ALA A 139 -5.57 1.34 -18.82
N SER A 140 -5.38 1.67 -17.55
CA SER A 140 -5.29 3.04 -17.02
C SER A 140 -4.13 3.09 -16.05
N LEU A 141 -3.21 4.02 -16.24
CA LEU A 141 -2.07 4.23 -15.35
C LEU A 141 -2.05 5.70 -14.92
N GLU A 142 -2.15 5.95 -13.63
CA GLU A 142 -1.89 7.25 -13.02
C GLU A 142 -0.53 7.22 -12.30
N VAL A 143 0.30 8.24 -12.56
CA VAL A 143 1.61 8.39 -11.93
C VAL A 143 1.78 9.82 -11.45
N VAL A 144 2.16 9.96 -10.19
CA VAL A 144 2.59 11.24 -9.63
C VAL A 144 4.09 11.19 -9.39
N PHE A 145 4.85 11.86 -10.26
CA PHE A 145 6.31 11.91 -10.20
C PHE A 145 6.79 12.75 -9.00
N ASN A 146 8.03 12.50 -8.56
CA ASN A 146 8.62 13.19 -7.40
C ASN A 146 8.77 14.72 -7.60
N ASP A 147 8.79 15.20 -8.84
CA ASP A 147 8.80 16.63 -9.15
C ASP A 147 7.41 17.28 -9.10
N GLY A 148 6.37 16.49 -8.79
CA GLY A 148 4.98 16.89 -8.73
C GLY A 148 4.25 16.84 -10.07
N THR A 149 4.89 16.34 -11.14
CA THR A 149 4.21 16.09 -12.41
C THR A 149 3.22 14.95 -12.24
N GLU A 150 1.96 15.20 -12.62
CA GLU A 150 0.90 14.19 -12.63
C GLU A 150 0.62 13.78 -14.07
N LYS A 151 0.53 12.47 -14.31
CA LYS A 151 0.26 11.89 -15.63
C LYS A 151 -0.77 10.78 -15.52
N GLU A 152 -1.76 10.84 -16.38
CA GLU A 152 -2.71 9.77 -16.65
C GLU A 152 -2.44 9.25 -18.07
N TYR A 153 -2.29 7.93 -18.20
CA TYR A 153 -2.06 7.22 -19.45
C TYR A 153 -3.19 6.20 -19.62
N GLU A 154 -3.84 6.16 -20.80
CA GLU A 154 -5.02 5.31 -20.99
C GLU A 154 -5.02 4.61 -22.37
N ILE A 155 -5.26 3.30 -22.39
CA ILE A 155 -5.55 2.53 -23.61
C ILE A 155 -6.92 1.88 -23.48
N LYS A 156 -7.74 1.99 -24.54
CA LYS A 156 -9.03 1.29 -24.70
C LYS A 156 -9.02 0.47 -26.00
N LYS A 157 -9.46 -0.79 -25.94
CA LYS A 157 -9.49 -1.73 -27.08
C LYS A 157 -10.90 -2.03 -27.59
#